data_AF-A0ABD4U297-F1
#
_entry.id   AF-A0ABD4U297-F1
#
_cell.length_a   1.000
_cell.length_b   1.000
_cell.length_c   1.000
_cell.angle_alpha   90.00
_cell.angle_beta   90.00
_cell.angle_gamma   90.00
#
_symmetry.space_group_name_H-M   'P 1'
#
loop_
_entity.id
_entity.type
_entity.pdbx_description
1 polymer ?
#
loop_
_entity_poly.entity_id
_entity_poly.type
_entity_poly.pdbx_seq_one_letter_code
_entity_poly.pdbx_strand_id
1 'polypeptide(L)' 'MNNDLKYVGKQVGIVLIVLLLGLILFALGLVVGYGGKNPWAILSPDKWQEIISKFTGQ' A
#
# COMPACT_ATOMS: atom_id res chain seq x y z
N MET A 1 3.06 35.71 -5.60
CA MET A 1 3.84 35.00 -4.57
C MET A 1 3.00 34.16 -3.62
N ASN A 2 1.82 34.58 -3.14
CA ASN A 2 0.98 33.71 -2.27
C ASN A 2 0.14 32.68 -3.06
N ASN A 3 -0.13 32.94 -4.34
CA ASN A 3 -0.96 32.08 -5.18
C ASN A 3 -0.20 30.83 -5.64
N ASP A 4 1.12 30.95 -5.81
CA ASP A 4 1.99 29.90 -6.32
C ASP A 4 2.14 28.75 -5.31
N LEU A 5 2.36 29.09 -4.02
CA LEU A 5 2.39 28.12 -2.93
C LEU A 5 1.06 27.40 -2.71
N LYS A 6 -0.06 28.12 -2.83
CA LYS A 6 -1.42 27.54 -2.71
C LYS A 6 -1.72 26.58 -3.86
N TYR A 7 -1.21 26.88 -5.05
CA TYR A 7 -1.33 26.01 -6.23
C TYR A 7 -0.50 24.73 -6.06
N VAL A 8 0.77 24.84 -5.64
CA VAL A 8 1.65 23.69 -5.38
C VAL A 8 1.07 22.80 -4.28
N GLY A 9 0.58 23.37 -3.18
CA GLY A 9 -0.05 22.60 -2.10
C GLY A 9 -1.29 21.83 -2.57
N LYS A 10 -2.12 22.43 -3.43
CA LYS A 10 -3.28 21.73 -4.02
C LYS A 10 -2.85 20.58 -4.92
N GLN A 11 -1.83 20.77 -5.75
CA GLN A 11 -1.36 19.75 -6.68
C GLN A 11 -0.70 18.58 -5.94
N VAL A 12 0.14 18.85 -4.94
CA VAL A 12 0.73 17.82 -4.07
C VAL A 12 -0.36 17.08 -3.29
N GLY A 13 -1.38 17.78 -2.79
CA GLY A 13 -2.52 17.15 -2.11
C GLY A 13 -3.28 16.16 -2.99
N ILE A 14 -3.53 16.51 -4.24
CA ILE A 14 -4.17 15.60 -5.21
C ILE A 14 -3.29 14.38 -5.47
N VAL A 15 -1.98 14.56 -5.66
CA VAL A 15 -1.04 13.45 -5.86
C VAL A 15 -1.01 12.51 -4.65
N LEU A 16 -1.02 13.06 -3.43
CA LEU A 16 -1.09 12.26 -2.20
C LEU A 16 -2.39 11.46 -2.10
N ILE A 17 -3.53 12.06 -2.46
CA ILE A 17 -4.82 11.35 -2.47
C ILE A 17 -4.79 10.19 -3.47
N VAL A 18 -4.31 10.44 -4.69
CA VAL A 18 -4.19 9.40 -5.71
C VAL A 18 -3.25 8.28 -5.25
N LEU A 19 -2.12 8.63 -4.62
CA LEU A 19 -1.18 7.65 -4.07
C LEU A 19 -1.83 6.79 -2.97
N LEU A 20 -2.57 7.41 -2.05
CA LEU A 20 -3.27 6.70 -0.98
C LEU A 20 -4.34 5.76 -1.54
N LEU A 21 -5.12 6.21 -2.54
CA LEU A 21 -6.09 5.35 -3.22
C LEU A 21 -5.41 4.17 -3.92
N GLY A 22 -4.25 4.41 -4.56
CA GLY A 22 -3.44 3.34 -5.16
C GLY A 22 -2.96 2.31 -4.12
N LEU A 23 -2.50 2.76 -2.96
CA LEU A 23 -2.08 1.87 -1.87
C LEU A 23 -3.25 1.05 -1.31
N ILE A 24 -4.44 1.64 -1.20
CA ILE A 24 -5.65 0.93 -0.77
C ILE A 24 -6.02 -0.15 -1.79
N LEU A 25 -6.07 0.18 -3.07
CA LEU A 25 -6.37 -0.78 -4.14
C LEU A 25 -5.33 -1.90 -4.19
N PHE A 26 -4.06 -1.57 -4.00
CA PHE A 26 -2.98 -2.55 -3.93
C PHE A 26 -3.15 -3.49 -2.72
N ALA A 27 -3.42 -2.96 -1.53
CA ALA A 27 -3.67 -3.77 -0.34
C ALA A 27 -4.89 -4.69 -0.50
N LEU A 28 -5.98 -4.18 -1.09
CA LEU A 28 -7.16 -4.99 -1.40
C LEU A 28 -6.84 -6.07 -2.43
N GLY A 29 -6.07 -5.76 -3.47
CA GLY A 29 -5.61 -6.74 -4.46
C GLY A 29 -4.81 -7.87 -3.82
N LEU A 30 -3.92 -7.56 -2.88
CA LEU A 30 -3.18 -8.56 -2.11
C LEU A 30 -4.11 -9.43 -1.26
N VAL A 31 -5.06 -8.82 -0.55
CA VAL A 31 -6.02 -9.52 0.31
C VAL A 31 -6.90 -10.48 -0.51
N VAL A 32 -7.40 -10.03 -1.66
CA VAL A 32 -8.19 -10.86 -2.58
C VAL A 32 -7.35 -11.98 -3.19
N GLY A 33 -6.11 -11.67 -3.61
CA GLY A 33 -5.22 -12.64 -4.24
C GLY A 33 -4.60 -13.68 -3.30
N TYR A 34 -4.53 -13.40 -2.00
CA TYR A 34 -3.87 -14.27 -1.02
C TYR A 34 -4.63 -15.59 -0.74
N GLY A 35 -5.97 -15.58 -0.76
CA GLY A 35 -6.80 -16.79 -0.64
C GLY A 35 -6.67 -17.58 0.68
N GLY A 36 -5.97 -17.07 1.70
CA GLY A 36 -5.76 -17.74 2.99
C GLY A 36 -6.93 -17.65 3.97
N LYS A 37 -6.91 -18.47 5.04
CA LYS A 37 -7.95 -18.49 6.10
C LYS A 37 -8.21 -17.11 6.73
N ASN A 38 -7.15 -16.32 6.87
CA ASN A 38 -7.21 -14.91 7.27
C ASN A 38 -6.64 -14.05 6.12
N PRO A 39 -7.48 -13.54 5.21
CA PRO A 39 -7.04 -12.78 4.02
C PRO A 39 -6.20 -11.55 4.37
N TRP A 40 -6.49 -10.92 5.50
CA TRP A 40 -5.79 -9.75 6.02
C TRP A 40 -4.37 -10.04 6.53
N ALA A 41 -4.03 -11.31 6.78
CA ALA A 41 -2.71 -11.68 7.29
C ALA A 41 -1.60 -11.29 6.29
N ILE A 42 -1.90 -11.21 5.00
CA ILE A 42 -0.95 -10.78 3.96
C ILE A 42 -0.45 -9.34 4.15
N LEU A 43 -1.12 -8.51 4.95
CA LEU A 43 -0.67 -7.15 5.25
C LEU A 43 0.24 -7.08 6.48
N SER A 44 0.43 -8.18 7.22
CA SER A 44 1.26 -8.21 8.42
C SER A 44 2.74 -8.47 8.09
N PRO A 45 3.68 -7.77 8.74
CA PRO A 45 5.12 -7.99 8.53
C PRO A 45 5.56 -9.44 8.79
N ASP A 46 5.00 -10.10 9.80
CA ASP A 46 5.32 -11.49 10.15
C ASP A 46 5.01 -12.47 9.00
N LYS A 47 3.89 -12.25 8.28
CA LYS A 47 3.57 -13.07 7.10
C LYS A 47 4.51 -12.81 5.93
N TRP A 48 4.96 -11.58 5.74
CA TRP A 48 5.99 -11.30 4.74
C TRP A 48 7.30 -12.00 5.08
N GLN A 49 7.70 -12.00 6.36
CA GLN A 49 8.88 -12.74 6.80
C GLN A 49 8.72 -14.25 6.56
N GLU A 50 7.58 -14.84 6.90
CA GLU A 50 7.28 -16.26 6.63
C GLU A 50 7.29 -16.59 5.13
N ILE A 51 6.73 -15.71 4.29
CA ILE A 51 6.73 -15.89 2.83
C ILE A 51 8.16 -15.84 2.30
N ILE A 52 8.96 -14.84 2.72
CA ILE A 52 10.34 -14.69 2.29
C ILE A 52 11.18 -15.89 2.76
N SER A 53 11.00 -16.35 3.99
CA SER A 53 11.73 -17.50 4.53
C SER A 53 11.50 -18.78 3.72
N LYS A 54 10.25 -19.00 3.26
CA LYS A 54 9.92 -20.12 2.35
C LYS A 54 10.68 -20.07 1.02
N PHE A 55 10.98 -18.89 0.51
CA PHE A 55 11.77 -18.73 -0.73
C PHE A 55 13.28 -18.78 -0.49
N THR A 56 13.74 -18.37 0.68
CA THR A 56 15.18 -18.34 1.01
C THR A 56 15.67 -19.62 1.71
N GLY A 57 14.76 -20.51 2.11
CA GLY A 57 15.09 -21.77 2.79
C GLY A 57 15.49 -21.60 4.26
N GLN A 58 15.16 -20.45 4.86
CA GLN A 58 15.31 -20.18 6.31
C GLN A 58 14.04 -20.55 7.08
#